data_AF-A0A0F9CWL8-F1
#
_entry.id   AF-A0A0F9CWL8-F1
#
_cell.length_a   1.000
_cell.length_b   1.000
_cell.length_c   1.000
_cell.angle_alpha   90.00
_cell.angle_beta   90.00
_cell.angle_gamma   90.00
#
_symmetry.space_group_name_H-M   'P 1'
#
loop_
_entity.id
_entity.type
_entity.pdbx_description
1 polymer ?
#
loop_
_entity_poly.entity_id
_entity_poly.type
_entity_poly.pdbx_seq_one_letter_code
_entity_poly.pdbx_strand_id
1 'polypeptide(L)' 'MLNTLHVRNYALIRHLEIEFDRGLTIITGETGAGKSILLGALGLLIGNRADTSVLKDKDKKCFVEGSFRIGG' A
#
# COMPACT_ATOMS: atom_id res chain seq x y z
N MET A 1 -6.76 -3.65 13.81
CA MET A 1 -5.36 -3.69 13.34
C MET A 1 -5.32 -4.09 11.87
N LEU A 2 -4.49 -3.43 11.05
CA LEU A 2 -4.24 -3.86 9.66
C LEU A 2 -3.65 -5.27 9.66
N ASN A 3 -4.29 -6.20 8.98
CA ASN A 3 -3.89 -7.60 8.89
C ASN A 3 -3.22 -7.90 7.54
N THR A 4 -3.79 -7.41 6.45
CA THR A 4 -3.21 -7.55 5.11
C THR A 4 -3.32 -6.24 4.33
N LEU A 5 -2.36 -6.02 3.44
CA LEU A 5 -2.38 -4.94 2.45
C LEU A 5 -2.11 -5.50 1.06
N HIS A 6 -3.03 -5.24 0.14
CA HIS A 6 -2.96 -5.66 -1.25
C HIS A 6 -2.94 -4.40 -2.11
N VAL A 7 -1.91 -4.28 -2.96
CA VAL A 7 -1.75 -3.13 -3.86
C VAL A 7 -1.53 -3.64 -5.27
N ARG A 8 -2.25 -3.04 -6.24
CA ARG A 8 -1.97 -3.24 -7.66
C ARG A 8 -1.97 -1.92 -8.41
N ASN A 9 -1.06 -1.84 -9.38
CA ASN A 9 -0.95 -0.74 -10.33
C ASN A 9 -0.73 0.65 -9.68
N TYR A 10 0.06 0.72 -8.61
CA TYR A 10 0.32 1.94 -7.84
C TYR A 10 1.81 2.32 -7.86
N ALA A 11 2.14 3.48 -8.42
CA ALA A 11 3.49 4.00 -8.65
C ALA A 11 4.45 2.95 -9.24
N LEU A 12 5.46 2.49 -8.50
CA LEU A 12 6.36 1.43 -8.96
C LEU A 12 5.82 0.01 -8.71
N ILE A 13 4.79 -0.13 -7.87
CA ILE A 13 4.18 -1.42 -7.49
C ILE A 13 3.29 -1.93 -8.63
N ARG A 14 3.68 -3.07 -9.22
CA ARG A 14 2.80 -3.83 -10.13
C ARG A 14 1.79 -4.63 -9.31
N HIS A 15 2.29 -5.37 -8.35
CA HIS A 15 1.55 -6.18 -7.40
C HIS A 15 2.36 -6.27 -6.11
N LEU A 16 1.68 -6.11 -4.97
CA LEU A 16 2.23 -6.26 -3.63
C LEU A 16 1.16 -6.89 -2.74
N GLU A 17 1.59 -7.81 -1.89
CA GLU A 17 0.79 -8.43 -0.85
C GLU A 17 1.67 -8.50 0.41
N ILE A 18 1.17 -7.95 1.52
CA ILE A 18 1.86 -7.93 2.81
C ILE A 18 0.89 -8.40 3.87
N GLU A 19 1.34 -9.35 4.69
CA GLU A 19 0.69 -9.72 5.95
C GLU A 19 1.40 -8.99 7.10
N PHE A 20 0.61 -8.44 8.02
CA PHE A 20 1.10 -7.69 9.18
C PHE A 20 0.88 -8.48 10.46
N ASP A 21 1.96 -8.62 11.22
CA ASP A 21 1.94 -9.20 12.56
C ASP A 21 1.66 -8.16 13.64
N ARG A 22 1.15 -8.62 14.79
CA ARG A 22 0.91 -7.79 15.97
C ARG A 22 2.21 -7.13 16.44
N GLY A 23 2.09 -5.91 16.96
CA GLY A 23 3.22 -5.16 17.52
C GLY A 23 3.89 -4.26 16.49
N LEU A 24 5.22 -4.29 16.43
CA LEU A 24 6.02 -3.39 15.60
C LEU A 24 6.42 -4.08 14.29
N THR A 25 5.95 -3.52 13.16
CA THR A 25 6.46 -3.87 11.83
C THR A 25 7.52 -2.85 11.42
N ILE A 26 8.73 -3.32 11.08
CA ILE A 26 9.82 -2.47 10.60
C ILE A 26 10.00 -2.72 9.10
N ILE A 27 9.85 -1.67 8.29
CA ILE A 27 10.10 -1.70 6.85
C ILE A 27 11.43 -1.01 6.57
N THR A 28 12.42 -1.75 6.10
CA THR A 28 13.75 -1.24 5.75
C THR A 28 14.00 -1.33 4.24
N GLY A 29 15.15 -0.83 3.81
CA GLY A 29 15.58 -0.83 2.41
C GLY A 29 16.38 0.42 2.09
N GLU A 30 16.98 0.46 0.91
CA GLU A 30 17.76 1.61 0.44
C GLU A 30 16.88 2.77 -0.04
N THR A 31 17.48 3.91 -0.33
CA THR A 31 16.80 5.01 -1.02
C THR A 31 16.33 4.52 -2.39
N GLY A 32 15.07 4.79 -2.74
CA GLY A 32 14.48 4.31 -3.99
C GLY A 32 13.91 2.88 -3.94
N ALA A 33 14.10 2.13 -2.84
CA ALA A 33 13.54 0.79 -2.68
C ALA A 33 12.00 0.73 -2.60
N GLY A 34 11.30 1.87 -2.65
CA GLY A 34 9.84 1.94 -2.68
C GLY A 34 9.14 2.13 -1.33
N LYS A 35 9.89 2.37 -0.23
CA LYS A 35 9.31 2.59 1.11
C LYS A 35 8.26 3.73 1.15
N SER A 36 8.54 4.88 0.53
CA SER A 36 7.58 6.01 0.49
C SER A 36 6.34 5.72 -0.35
N ILE A 37 6.47 4.86 -1.37
CA ILE A 37 5.32 4.41 -2.17
C ILE A 37 4.40 3.55 -1.32
N LEU A 38 4.94 2.67 -0.48
CA LEU A 38 4.14 1.89 0.45
C LEU A 38 3.35 2.79 1.43
N LEU A 39 3.99 3.84 1.95
CA LEU A 39 3.31 4.86 2.78
C LEU A 39 2.21 5.59 2.00
N GLY A 40 2.45 5.91 0.73
CA GLY A 40 1.44 6.50 -0.16
C GLY A 40 0.21 5.60 -0.35
N ALA A 41 0.43 4.29 -0.55
CA ALA A 41 -0.66 3.31 -0.64
C ALA A 41 -1.47 3.24 0.67
N LEU A 42 -0.80 3.16 1.83
CA LEU A 42 -1.47 3.23 3.13
C LEU A 42 -2.25 4.53 3.31
N GLY A 43 -1.72 5.66 2.81
CA GLY A 43 -2.43 6.94 2.75
C GLY A 43 -3.74 6.86 1.97
N LEU A 44 -3.74 6.24 0.79
CA LEU A 44 -4.97 6.02 0.02
C LEU A 44 -5.97 5.13 0.78
N LEU A 45 -5.48 4.08 1.45
CA LEU A 45 -6.32 3.16 2.22
C LEU A 45 -7.10 3.88 3.34
N ILE A 46 -6.50 4.91 3.95
CA ILE A 46 -7.14 5.71 5.01
C ILE A 46 -7.92 6.93 4.50
N GLY A 47 -8.07 7.08 3.17
CA GLY A 47 -8.91 8.11 2.56
C GLY A 47 -8.18 9.37 2.10
N ASN A 48 -6.85 9.35 1.95
CA ASN A 48 -6.16 10.44 1.28
C ASN A 48 -6.66 10.61 -0.16
N ARG A 49 -6.57 11.85 -0.67
CA ARG A 49 -6.95 12.17 -2.05
C ARG A 49 -6.21 11.26 -3.03
N ALA A 50 -6.98 10.55 -3.86
CA ALA A 50 -6.43 9.80 -4.97
C ALA A 50 -5.94 10.75 -6.06
N ASP A 51 -4.68 10.59 -6.44
CA ASP A 51 -4.06 11.25 -7.60
C ASP A 51 -3.80 10.20 -8.69
N THR A 52 -4.32 10.40 -9.89
CA THR A 52 -4.13 9.47 -11.01
C THR A 52 -2.74 9.56 -11.63
N SER A 53 -1.94 10.58 -11.28
CA SER A 53 -0.54 10.70 -11.70
C SER A 53 0.33 9.53 -11.21
N VAL A 54 -0.08 8.89 -10.10
CA VAL A 54 0.63 7.77 -9.48
C VAL A 54 0.31 6.43 -10.15
N LEU A 55 -0.60 6.36 -11.12
CA LEU A 55 -0.91 5.11 -11.82
C LEU A 55 0.32 4.63 -12.59
N LYS A 56 0.73 3.38 -12.37
CA LYS A 56 1.84 2.79 -13.13
C LYS A 56 1.47 2.61 -14.60
N ASP A 57 0.27 2.07 -14.82
CA ASP A 57 -0.36 1.83 -16.10
C ASP A 57 -1.70 2.57 -16.09
N LYS A 58 -1.83 3.58 -16.95
CA LYS A 58 -3.02 4.45 -16.98
C LYS A 58 -4.25 3.74 -17.56
N ASP A 59 -4.05 2.63 -18.27
CA ASP A 59 -5.12 1.87 -18.90
C ASP A 59 -5.65 0.74 -17.99
N LYS A 60 -5.11 0.60 -16.78
CA LYS A 60 -5.52 -0.40 -15.79
C LYS A 60 -6.07 0.25 -14.53
N LYS A 61 -7.03 -0.44 -13.90
CA LYS A 61 -7.50 -0.06 -12.56
C LYS A 61 -6.35 -0.18 -11.56
N CYS A 62 -6.24 0.82 -10.68
CA CYS A 62 -5.43 0.75 -9.48
C CYS A 62 -6.34 0.50 -8.29
N PHE A 63 -5.88 -0.33 -7.37
CA PHE A 63 -6.56 -0.56 -6.11
C PHE A 63 -5.56 -0.73 -4.98
N VAL A 64 -5.97 -0.23 -3.82
CA VAL A 64 -5.34 -0.45 -2.53
C VAL A 64 -6.41 -1.01 -1.63
N GLU A 65 -6.21 -2.24 -1.16
CA GLU A 65 -7.15 -2.95 -0.32
C GLU A 65 -6.45 -3.35 0.98
N GLY A 66 -7.14 -3.17 2.10
CA GLY A 66 -6.64 -3.55 3.40
C GLY A 66 -7.69 -4.32 4.18
N SER A 67 -7.29 -5.45 4.76
CA SER A 67 -8.12 -6.18 5.71
C SER A 67 -7.76 -5.75 7.11
N PHE A 68 -8.76 -5.40 7.93
CA PHE A 68 -8.56 -5.00 9.31
C PHE A 68 -9.21 -6.01 10.25
N ARG A 69 -8.47 -6.46 11.26
CA ARG A 69 -9.05 -7.09 12.44
C ARG A 69 -9.72 -6.00 13.28
N ILE A 70 -11.05 -6.03 13.37
CA ILE A 70 -11.87 -5.05 14.10
C ILE A 70 -12.34 -5.74 15.39
N GLY A 71 -11.72 -5.42 16.54
CA GLY A 71 -11.89 -6.13 17.81
C GLY A 71 -10.57 -6.69 18.36
N GLY A 72 -10.47 -6.84 19.69
CA GLY A 72 -9.25 -7.20 20.44
C GLY A 72 -8.65 -8.58 20.11
#